data_AF-A0A392UVV4-F1
#
_entry.id   AF-A0A392UVV4-F1
#
_cell.length_a   1.000
_cell.length_b   1.000
_cell.length_c   1.000
_cell.angle_alpha   90.00
_cell.angle_beta   90.00
_cell.angle_gamma   90.00
#
_symmetry.space_group_name_H-M   'P 1'
#
loop_
_entity.id
_entity.type
_entity.pdbx_description
1 polymer ?
#
loop_
_entity_poly.entity_id
_entity_poly.type
_entity_poly.pdbx_seq_one_letter_code
_entity_poly.pdbx_strand_id
1 'polypeptide(L)' 'MILMNMVRSMLNGRNVPKIFWPEAVVWATYVINRSPTLSVKDITPEEAWR' A
#
# COMPACT_ATOMS: atom_id res chain seq x y z
N MET A 1 -8.66 -3.48 -5.35
CA MET A 1 -8.89 -4.24 -4.09
C MET A 1 -7.69 -4.21 -3.13
N ILE A 2 -6.45 -4.23 -3.63
CA ILE A 2 -5.21 -4.34 -2.83
C ILE A 2 -5.03 -3.18 -1.83
N LEU A 3 -5.23 -1.93 -2.26
CA LEU A 3 -5.04 -0.74 -1.40
C LEU A 3 -5.89 -0.79 -0.12
N MET A 4 -7.20 -0.98 -0.24
CA MET A 4 -8.09 -0.99 0.93
C MET A 4 -7.82 -2.17 1.87
N ASN A 5 -7.39 -3.32 1.34
CA ASN A 5 -6.98 -4.46 2.16
C ASN A 5 -5.69 -4.15 2.94
N MET A 6 -4.71 -3.49 2.30
CA MET A 6 -3.48 -3.08 2.96
C MET A 6 -3.74 -2.04 4.06
N VAL A 7 -4.56 -1.02 3.77
CA VAL A 7 -4.94 0.00 4.76
C VAL A 7 -5.64 -0.64 5.96
N ARG A 8 -6.63 -1.52 5.73
CA ARG A 8 -7.28 -2.26 6.83
C ARG A 8 -6.30 -3.11 7.63
N SER A 9 -5.38 -3.79 6.96
CA SER A 9 -4.38 -4.64 7.63
C SER A 9 -3.40 -3.83 8.46
N MET A 10 -2.94 -2.68 7.95
CA MET A 10 -2.06 -1.75 8.66
C MET A 10 -2.71 -1.22 9.94
N LEU A 11 -3.99 -0.83 9.86
CA LEU A 11 -4.69 -0.29 11.01
C LEU A 11 -5.04 -1.38 12.03
N ASN A 12 -5.57 -2.51 11.57
CA ASN A 12 -6.01 -3.59 12.45
C ASN A 12 -4.83 -4.36 13.08
N GLY A 13 -3.70 -4.49 12.37
CA GLY A 13 -2.55 -5.28 12.83
C GLY A 13 -1.90 -4.74 14.11
N ARG A 14 -2.09 -3.45 14.41
CA ARG A 14 -1.54 -2.79 15.62
C ARG A 14 -2.57 -1.96 16.37
N ASN A 15 -3.86 -2.16 16.12
CA ASN A 15 -4.96 -1.35 16.70
C ASN A 15 -4.72 0.16 16.53
N VAL A 16 -4.23 0.58 15.37
CA VAL A 16 -4.01 1.99 15.06
C VAL A 16 -5.37 2.69 15.00
N PRO A 17 -5.56 3.82 15.70
CA PRO A 17 -6.81 4.57 15.64
C PRO A 17 -7.21 4.95 14.21
N LYS A 18 -8.50 4.85 13.90
CA LYS A 18 -9.03 5.13 12.55
C LYS A 18 -8.83 6.58 12.09
N ILE A 19 -8.48 7.50 12.98
CA ILE A 19 -8.11 8.87 12.62
C ILE A 19 -6.88 8.90 11.69
N PHE A 20 -5.99 7.91 11.80
CA PHE A 20 -4.81 7.77 10.95
C PHE A 20 -5.10 7.11 9.58
N TRP A 21 -6.37 7.06 9.18
CA TRP A 21 -6.74 6.51 7.88
C TRP A 21 -6.08 7.23 6.70
N PRO A 22 -6.00 8.59 6.66
CA PRO A 22 -5.31 9.30 5.59
C PRO A 22 -3.83 8.90 5.49
N GLU A 23 -3.13 8.82 6.62
CA GLU A 23 -1.72 8.42 6.69
C GLU A 23 -1.55 6.97 6.25
N ALA A 24 -2.41 6.06 6.72
CA ALA A 24 -2.38 4.66 6.33
C ALA A 24 -2.59 4.49 4.82
N VAL A 25 -3.44 5.31 4.18
CA VAL A 25 -3.61 5.33 2.72
C VAL A 25 -2.33 5.79 2.01
N VAL A 26 -1.68 6.84 2.50
CA VAL A 26 -0.40 7.33 1.94
C VAL A 26 0.67 6.24 2.02
N TRP A 27 0.86 5.64 3.19
CA TRP A 27 1.83 4.56 3.39
C TRP A 27 1.51 3.31 2.56
N ALA A 28 0.25 2.90 2.50
CA ALA A 28 -0.16 1.76 1.70
C ALA A 28 0.09 1.99 0.20
N THR A 29 -0.20 3.19 -0.30
CA THR A 29 0.07 3.56 -1.70
C THR A 29 1.56 3.54 -2.00
N TYR A 30 2.37 4.11 -1.11
CA TYR A 30 3.83 4.11 -1.24
C TYR A 30 4.40 2.69 -1.31
N VAL A 31 3.99 1.81 -0.39
CA VAL A 31 4.43 0.41 -0.37
C VAL A 31 4.00 -0.32 -1.64
N ILE A 32 2.75 -0.18 -2.06
CA ILE A 32 2.23 -0.85 -3.27
C ILE A 32 3.01 -0.42 -4.52
N ASN A 33 3.32 0.87 -4.64
CA ASN A 33 3.99 1.39 -5.83
C ASN A 33 5.46 0.97 -5.91
N ARG A 34 6.10 0.66 -4.78
CA ARG A 34 7.52 0.30 -4.68
C ARG A 34 7.78 -1.17 -4.38
N SER A 35 6.73 -1.98 -4.29
CA SER A 35 6.88 -3.41 -4.12
C SER A 35 6.76 -4.10 -5.48
N PRO A 36 7.57 -5.15 -5.75
CA PRO A 36 7.36 -6.00 -6.91
C PRO A 36 5.93 -6.57 -6.89
N THR A 37 5.28 -6.58 -8.05
CA THR A 37 3.94 -7.15 -8.18
C THR A 37 3.94 -8.18 -9.31
N LEU A 38 3.07 -9.18 -9.23
CA LEU A 38 2.95 -10.16 -10.33
C LEU A 38 2.51 -9.52 -11.65
N SER A 39 1.86 -8.35 -11.59
CA SER A 39 1.40 -7.60 -12.76
C SER A 39 2.53 -6.93 -13.53
N VAL A 40 3.67 -6.66 -12.87
CA VAL A 40 4.83 -5.99 -13.47
C VAL A 40 6.06 -6.82 -13.12
N LYS A 41 6.54 -7.62 -14.08
CA LYS A 41 7.68 -8.51 -13.85
C LYS A 41 8.96 -7.71 -13.64
N ASP A 42 9.72 -8.12 -12.62
CA ASP A 42 11.10 -7.70 -12.33
C ASP A 42 11.32 -6.21 -12.01
N ILE A 43 10.29 -5.37 -12.13
CA ILE A 43 10.31 -3.95 -11.80
C ILE A 43 9.06 -3.57 -10.99
N THR A 44 9.15 -2.49 -10.24
CA THR A 44 8.04 -1.96 -9.44
C THR A 44 7.07 -1.15 -10.30
N PRO A 45 5.79 -1.02 -9.89
CA PRO A 45 4.84 -0.10 -10.52
C PRO A 45 5.40 1.31 -10.74
N GLU A 46 6.08 1.88 -9.75
CA GLU A 46 6.67 3.22 -9.87
C GLU A 46 7.74 3.27 -10.97
N GLU A 47 8.55 2.23 -11.12
CA GLU A 47 9.56 2.18 -12.19
C GLU A 47 8.95 1.98 -13.58
N ALA A 48 7.88 1.19 -13.68
CA ALA A 48 7.23 0.89 -14.96
C ALA A 48 6.44 2.07 -15.55
N TRP A 49 5.94 2.96 -14.70
CA TRP A 49 5.01 4.04 -15.09
C TRP A 49 5.54 5.46 -14.83
N ARG A 50 6.81 5.60 -14.45
CA ARG A 50 7.50 6.89 -14.37
C ARG A 50 8.02 7.33 -15.73
#